data_AF-A0A5J4UJM4-F1
#
_entry.id   AF-A0A5J4UJM4-F1
#
_cell.length_a   1.000
_cell.length_b   1.000
_cell.length_c   1.000
_cell.angle_alpha   90.00
_cell.angle_beta   90.00
_cell.angle_gamma   90.00
#
_symmetry.space_group_name_H-M   'P 1'
#
loop_
_entity.id
_entity.type
_entity.pdbx_description
1 polymer ?
#
loop_
_entity_poly.entity_id
_entity_poly.type
_entity_poly.pdbx_seq_one_letter_code
_entity_poly.pdbx_strand_id
1 'polypeptide(L)'
;MGKTKDKENNKEGKEGKEGDEKKKERTKAKGKDDKEEKKKSKVEKWVKDFSEYHTDTKVYFSITLSEGHEHDFDGDDAFKKLQLVSAINTTNMTLFGADGRIRKYGSVIEILVQFVPLRLEFYGRRKAKLLKILEY
;
A
#
# COMPACT_ATOMS: atom_id res chain seq x y z
N MET A 1 25.23 23.22 36.07
CA MET A 1 26.69 23.00 36.25
C MET A 1 26.99 21.59 35.76
N GLY A 2 27.32 21.41 34.48
CA GLY A 2 28.69 21.07 34.02
C GLY A 2 28.93 19.56 34.19
N LYS A 3 29.14 18.75 33.15
CA LYS A 3 30.07 18.92 32.01
C LYS A 3 29.61 18.09 30.79
N THR A 4 29.84 18.68 29.63
CA THR A 4 29.99 18.08 28.30
C THR A 4 31.09 17.04 28.24
N LYS A 5 30.97 16.07 27.32
CA LYS A 5 32.10 15.54 26.53
C LYS A 5 31.60 15.06 25.18
N ASP A 6 31.99 15.85 24.18
CA ASP A 6 31.94 15.58 22.75
C ASP A 6 32.81 14.36 22.39
N LYS A 7 32.37 13.60 21.38
CA LYS A 7 33.23 12.82 20.50
C LYS A 7 32.66 12.85 19.08
N GLU A 8 33.03 13.88 18.35
CA GLU A 8 33.28 13.77 16.91
C GLU A 8 34.60 12.99 16.70
N ASN A 9 34.61 12.03 15.77
CA ASN A 9 35.70 11.97 14.78
C ASN A 9 35.32 11.12 13.55
N ASN A 10 35.02 11.85 12.47
CA ASN A 10 35.48 11.72 11.10
C ASN A 10 36.19 10.42 10.62
N LYS A 11 35.76 9.89 9.46
CA LYS A 11 36.71 9.58 8.37
C LYS A 11 36.03 9.56 6.99
N GLU A 12 36.47 10.50 6.16
CA GLU A 12 36.25 10.62 4.72
C GLU A 12 36.75 9.42 3.91
N GLY A 13 36.03 9.13 2.81
CA GLY A 13 36.55 9.05 1.45
C GLY A 13 37.62 8.02 1.09
N LYS A 14 37.31 7.17 0.10
CA LYS A 14 38.21 7.01 -1.07
C LYS A 14 37.49 6.53 -2.32
N GLU A 15 37.77 7.25 -3.39
CA GLU A 15 37.38 7.09 -4.79
C GLU A 15 37.90 5.79 -5.41
N GLY A 16 37.27 5.40 -6.52
CA GLY A 16 37.43 4.12 -7.22
C GLY A 16 38.71 3.94 -8.02
N LYS A 17 38.73 2.84 -8.80
CA LYS A 17 39.49 2.71 -10.04
C LYS A 17 38.92 1.60 -10.92
N GLU A 18 39.01 1.88 -12.21
CA GLU A 18 38.58 1.14 -13.39
C GLU A 18 39.24 -0.23 -13.55
N GLY A 19 38.70 -0.99 -14.51
CA GLY A 19 38.98 -2.39 -14.75
C GLY A 19 40.28 -2.71 -15.46
N ASP A 20 40.50 -4.01 -15.63
CA ASP A 20 41.34 -4.54 -16.70
C ASP A 20 40.89 -5.96 -17.04
N GLU A 21 40.48 -6.16 -18.30
CA GLU A 21 40.19 -7.46 -18.90
C GLU A 21 41.52 -8.18 -19.19
N LYS A 22 41.67 -9.43 -18.72
CA LYS A 22 42.54 -10.37 -19.44
C LYS A 22 42.06 -11.82 -19.34
N LYS A 23 41.52 -12.24 -20.48
CA LYS A 23 41.12 -13.57 -20.94
C LYS A 23 42.28 -14.57 -20.77
N LYS A 24 42.06 -15.70 -20.08
CA LYS A 24 42.91 -16.89 -20.18
C LYS A 24 42.09 -18.18 -20.07
N GLU A 25 41.81 -18.70 -21.27
CA GLU A 25 41.95 -20.09 -21.70
C GLU A 25 41.28 -21.26 -20.93
N ARG A 26 40.64 -22.09 -21.75
CA ARG A 26 39.85 -23.29 -21.43
C ARG A 26 40.67 -24.38 -20.74
N THR A 27 40.10 -24.99 -19.71
CA THR A 27 40.28 -26.42 -19.41
C THR A 27 38.92 -27.06 -19.11
N LYS A 28 38.55 -28.07 -19.89
CA LYS A 28 37.37 -28.94 -19.69
C LYS A 28 37.64 -29.90 -18.52
N ALA A 29 36.67 -30.05 -17.62
CA ALA A 29 35.87 -31.27 -17.42
C ALA A 29 35.44 -31.47 -15.95
N LYS A 30 34.13 -31.77 -15.80
CA LYS A 30 33.54 -32.85 -14.97
C LYS A 30 32.49 -32.38 -13.93
N GLY A 31 31.23 -32.46 -14.37
CA GLY A 31 30.08 -33.00 -13.64
C GLY A 31 29.47 -32.22 -12.48
N LYS A 32 28.25 -31.73 -12.68
CA LYS A 32 27.06 -32.02 -11.84
C LYS A 32 25.82 -31.40 -12.47
N ASP A 33 24.88 -32.24 -12.84
CA ASP A 33 23.53 -31.85 -13.25
C ASP A 33 22.79 -31.30 -12.03
N ASP A 34 22.81 -29.98 -11.85
CA ASP A 34 21.94 -29.30 -10.89
C ASP A 34 20.53 -29.23 -11.48
N LYS A 35 19.79 -30.32 -11.25
CA LYS A 35 18.35 -30.41 -11.47
C LYS A 35 17.70 -29.49 -10.43
N GLU A 36 17.46 -28.24 -10.82
CA GLU A 36 16.75 -27.24 -10.02
C GLU A 36 15.30 -27.70 -9.83
N GLU A 37 15.09 -28.50 -8.78
CA GLU A 37 13.80 -29.00 -8.36
C GLU A 37 13.01 -27.83 -7.79
N LYS A 38 12.21 -27.21 -8.67
CA LYS A 38 11.24 -26.18 -8.34
C LYS A 38 10.29 -26.75 -7.28
N LYS A 39 10.57 -26.50 -5.99
CA LYS A 39 9.65 -26.78 -4.87
C LYS A 39 8.34 -26.06 -5.17
N LYS A 40 7.39 -26.76 -5.78
CA LYS A 40 5.98 -26.37 -5.72
C LYS A 40 5.65 -26.34 -4.22
N SER A 41 5.44 -25.16 -3.67
CA SER A 41 4.82 -25.02 -2.36
C SER A 41 3.53 -25.83 -2.42
N LYS A 42 3.49 -26.92 -1.64
CA LYS A 42 2.30 -27.75 -1.53
C LYS A 42 1.26 -26.88 -0.84
N VAL A 43 0.39 -26.26 -1.62
CA VAL A 43 -0.74 -25.49 -1.09
C VAL A 43 -1.57 -26.48 -0.28
N GLU A 44 -1.61 -26.26 1.03
CA GLU A 44 -2.40 -27.09 1.94
C GLU A 44 -3.88 -26.89 1.64
N LYS A 45 -4.59 -27.99 1.36
CA LYS A 45 -6.00 -27.97 0.97
C LYS A 45 -6.89 -28.08 2.20
N TRP A 46 -7.23 -26.94 2.79
CA TRP A 46 -8.07 -26.85 3.99
C TRP A 46 -9.57 -26.73 3.67
N VAL A 47 -9.94 -26.45 2.43
CA VAL A 47 -11.35 -26.46 1.97
C VAL A 47 -11.70 -27.83 1.41
N LYS A 48 -12.77 -28.43 1.94
CA LYS A 48 -13.36 -29.68 1.43
C LYS A 48 -14.42 -29.39 0.37
N ASP A 49 -15.33 -28.47 0.66
CA ASP A 49 -16.40 -28.04 -0.24
C ASP A 49 -16.88 -26.62 0.12
N PHE A 50 -17.62 -25.96 -0.77
CA PHE A 50 -18.29 -24.70 -0.45
C PHE A 50 -19.62 -24.56 -1.20
N SER A 51 -20.54 -23.79 -0.63
CA SER A 51 -21.84 -23.46 -1.23
C SER A 51 -22.13 -21.97 -1.12
N GLU A 52 -22.84 -21.43 -2.11
CA GLU A 52 -23.11 -19.99 -2.25
C GLU A 52 -24.59 -19.70 -2.07
N TYR A 53 -24.91 -18.72 -1.22
CA TYR A 53 -26.29 -18.29 -0.94
C TYR A 53 -26.41 -16.76 -1.03
N HIS A 54 -25.98 -16.20 -2.16
CA HIS A 54 -25.88 -14.75 -2.35
C HIS A 54 -27.22 -14.11 -2.70
N THR A 55 -27.33 -12.81 -2.44
CA THR A 55 -28.33 -11.92 -3.04
C THR A 55 -27.62 -10.79 -3.78
N ASP A 56 -28.36 -9.93 -4.47
CA ASP A 56 -27.79 -8.78 -5.21
C ASP A 56 -26.97 -7.82 -4.34
N THR A 57 -27.19 -7.82 -3.02
CA THR A 57 -26.55 -6.89 -2.07
C THR A 57 -25.82 -7.57 -0.93
N LYS A 58 -25.91 -8.89 -0.79
CA LYS A 58 -25.32 -9.64 0.33
C LYS A 58 -24.55 -10.85 -0.18
N VAL A 59 -23.33 -11.00 0.32
CA VAL A 59 -22.45 -12.14 0.05
C VAL A 59 -22.54 -13.11 1.23
N TYR A 60 -22.73 -14.40 0.93
CA TYR A 60 -22.80 -15.47 1.92
C TYR A 60 -22.21 -16.75 1.34
N PHE A 61 -21.13 -17.23 1.97
CA PHE A 61 -20.49 -18.51 1.65
C PHE A 61 -20.63 -19.46 2.83
N SER A 62 -21.04 -20.69 2.56
CA SER A 62 -20.96 -21.80 3.50
C SER A 62 -19.79 -22.68 3.10
N ILE A 63 -18.71 -22.67 3.89
CA ILE A 63 -17.48 -23.41 3.59
C ILE A 63 -17.41 -24.64 4.51
N THR A 64 -17.20 -25.81 3.92
CA THR A 64 -16.92 -27.05 4.64
C THR A 64 -15.42 -27.25 4.72
N LEU A 65 -14.88 -27.32 5.94
CA LEU A 65 -13.45 -27.51 6.19
C LEU A 65 -13.04 -28.98 6.05
N SER A 66 -11.78 -29.20 5.67
CA SER A 66 -11.13 -30.51 5.77
C SER A 66 -10.81 -30.84 7.24
N GLU A 67 -10.77 -32.13 7.58
CA GLU A 67 -10.46 -32.60 8.94
C GLU A 67 -9.12 -32.05 9.44
N GLY A 68 -9.08 -31.60 10.70
CA GLY A 68 -7.88 -31.05 11.34
C GLY A 68 -7.68 -29.53 11.19
N HIS A 69 -8.53 -28.83 10.44
CA HIS A 69 -8.48 -27.37 10.27
C HIS A 69 -9.54 -26.59 11.07
N GLU A 70 -10.25 -27.25 11.99
CA GLU A 70 -11.36 -26.67 12.76
C GLU A 70 -10.93 -25.46 13.59
N HIS A 71 -9.76 -25.55 14.22
CA HIS A 71 -9.20 -24.49 15.07
C HIS A 71 -8.50 -23.37 14.29
N ASP A 72 -8.27 -23.54 12.99
CA ASP A 72 -7.55 -22.56 12.17
C ASP A 72 -8.35 -21.28 11.91
N PHE A 73 -9.65 -21.31 12.20
CA PHE A 73 -10.59 -20.21 11.98
C PHE A 73 -11.18 -19.69 13.29
N ASP A 74 -10.57 -20.01 14.43
CA ASP A 74 -10.89 -19.42 15.72
C ASP A 74 -10.22 -18.04 15.85
N GLY A 75 -11.00 -17.00 16.13
CA GLY A 75 -10.49 -15.64 16.41
C GLY A 75 -10.06 -14.83 15.17
N ASP A 76 -9.20 -13.82 15.38
CA ASP A 76 -8.90 -12.78 14.39
C ASP A 76 -8.09 -13.27 13.18
N ASP A 77 -7.40 -14.41 13.30
CA ASP A 77 -6.57 -14.96 12.21
C ASP A 77 -7.40 -15.64 11.10
N ALA A 78 -8.66 -15.97 11.39
CA ALA A 78 -9.62 -16.49 10.42
C ALA A 78 -9.79 -15.53 9.22
N PHE A 79 -9.91 -14.23 9.49
CA PHE A 79 -10.09 -13.22 8.44
C PHE A 79 -8.86 -13.10 7.53
N LYS A 80 -7.65 -13.32 8.06
CA LYS A 80 -6.43 -13.33 7.25
C LYS A 80 -6.34 -14.57 6.39
N LYS A 81 -6.68 -15.75 6.93
CA LYS A 81 -6.66 -17.03 6.20
C LYS A 81 -7.71 -17.07 5.08
N LEU A 82 -8.87 -16.46 5.30
CA LEU A 82 -9.93 -16.27 4.29
C LEU A 82 -9.69 -15.07 3.35
N GLN A 83 -8.59 -14.34 3.51
CA GLN A 83 -8.27 -13.13 2.73
C GLN A 83 -9.37 -12.06 2.75
N LEU A 84 -10.09 -11.94 3.87
CA LEU A 84 -11.15 -10.96 4.07
C LEU A 84 -10.61 -9.61 4.58
N VAL A 85 -9.32 -9.54 4.91
CA VAL A 85 -8.63 -8.30 5.30
C VAL A 85 -7.83 -7.76 4.13
N SER A 86 -8.08 -6.51 3.75
CA SER A 86 -7.25 -5.76 2.83
C SER A 86 -6.89 -4.41 3.42
N ALA A 87 -5.65 -3.97 3.18
CA ALA A 87 -5.18 -2.66 3.62
C ALA A 87 -5.44 -1.63 2.52
N ILE A 88 -6.21 -0.59 2.84
CA ILE A 88 -6.41 0.57 1.97
C ILE A 88 -5.49 1.69 2.47
N ASN A 89 -4.57 2.13 1.62
CA ASN A 89 -3.62 3.18 1.97
C ASN A 89 -4.12 4.55 1.44
N THR A 90 -4.20 5.54 2.32
CA THR A 90 -4.66 6.92 2.02
C THR A 90 -3.52 7.93 1.89
N THR A 91 -2.26 7.48 1.77
CA THR A 91 -1.07 8.35 1.67
C THR A 91 -0.96 9.19 0.40
N ASN A 92 -1.75 8.91 -0.64
CA ASN A 92 -1.74 9.65 -1.90
C ASN A 92 -3.04 10.41 -2.14
N MET A 93 -3.26 11.48 -1.38
CA MET A 93 -4.35 12.44 -1.63
C MET A 93 -3.80 13.60 -2.45
N THR A 94 -3.80 13.48 -3.78
CA THR A 94 -3.31 14.52 -4.70
C THR A 94 -4.49 15.09 -5.49
N LEU A 95 -4.78 16.38 -5.31
CA LEU A 95 -5.95 17.05 -5.90
C LEU A 95 -5.55 18.42 -6.49
N PHE A 96 -6.38 18.94 -7.39
CA PHE A 96 -6.28 20.33 -7.84
C PHE A 96 -6.82 21.28 -6.77
N GLY A 97 -6.02 22.28 -6.39
CA GLY A 97 -6.44 23.37 -5.52
C GLY A 97 -7.35 24.38 -6.23
N ALA A 98 -7.88 25.32 -5.46
CA ALA A 98 -8.71 26.43 -5.97
C ALA A 98 -7.97 27.33 -6.98
N ASP A 99 -6.65 27.33 -6.94
CA ASP A 99 -5.75 28.02 -7.87
C ASP A 99 -5.41 27.20 -9.12
N GLY A 100 -6.00 26.00 -9.27
CA GLY A 100 -5.73 25.09 -10.38
C GLY A 100 -4.38 24.36 -10.28
N ARG A 101 -3.65 24.50 -9.17
CA ARG A 101 -2.35 23.83 -8.97
C ARG A 101 -2.55 22.47 -8.32
N ILE A 102 -1.75 21.48 -8.74
CA ILE A 102 -1.72 20.16 -8.12
C ILE A 102 -1.05 20.28 -6.75
N ARG A 103 -1.72 19.77 -5.72
CA ARG A 103 -1.22 19.73 -4.35
C ARG A 103 -1.45 18.35 -3.75
N LYS A 104 -0.50 17.89 -2.95
CA LYS A 104 -0.63 16.70 -2.13
C LYS A 104 -1.10 17.11 -0.73
N TYR A 105 -2.12 16.44 -0.22
CA TYR A 105 -2.71 16.65 1.11
C TYR A 105 -2.28 15.51 2.03
N GLY A 106 -1.91 15.85 3.26
CA GLY A 106 -1.51 14.87 4.28
C GLY A 106 -2.70 14.26 5.02
N SER A 107 -3.82 14.98 5.08
CA SER A 107 -5.04 14.54 5.75
C SER A 107 -6.29 15.03 5.02
N VAL A 108 -7.42 14.37 5.27
CA VAL A 108 -8.74 14.83 4.81
C VAL A 108 -9.08 16.21 5.38
N ILE A 109 -8.57 16.55 6.57
CA ILE A 109 -8.81 17.83 7.23
C ILE A 109 -8.22 18.99 6.44
N GLU A 110 -7.02 18.84 5.87
CA GLU A 110 -6.40 19.89 5.05
C GLU A 110 -7.25 20.23 3.82
N ILE A 111 -7.85 19.21 3.18
CA ILE A 111 -8.78 19.39 2.07
C ILE A 111 -9.99 20.22 2.52
N LEU A 112 -10.56 19.89 3.68
CA LEU A 112 -11.71 20.60 4.24
C LEU A 112 -11.36 22.07 4.60
N VAL A 113 -10.20 22.30 5.22
CA VAL A 113 -9.74 23.65 5.58
C VAL A 113 -9.60 24.53 4.33
N GLN A 114 -9.17 23.99 3.20
CA GLN A 114 -9.12 24.74 1.94
C GLN A 114 -10.50 24.90 1.29
N PHE A 115 -11.37 23.88 1.40
CA PHE A 115 -12.68 23.87 0.76
C PHE A 115 -13.68 24.84 1.41
N VAL A 116 -13.72 24.91 2.74
CA VAL A 116 -14.70 25.73 3.49
C VAL A 116 -14.67 27.22 3.11
N PRO A 117 -13.54 27.94 3.13
CA PRO A 117 -13.50 29.36 2.78
C PRO A 117 -13.87 29.61 1.31
N LEU A 118 -13.40 28.75 0.40
CA LEU A 118 -13.80 28.79 -1.01
C LEU A 118 -15.32 28.67 -1.13
N ARG A 119 -15.91 27.70 -0.45
CA ARG A 119 -17.35 27.46 -0.52
C ARG A 119 -18.15 28.63 0.06
N LEU A 120 -17.68 29.23 1.15
CA LEU A 120 -18.30 30.40 1.77
C LEU A 120 -18.33 31.61 0.82
N GLU A 121 -17.21 31.87 0.14
CA GLU A 121 -17.14 32.94 -0.86
C GLU A 121 -18.17 32.73 -1.99
N PHE A 122 -18.27 31.50 -2.50
CA PHE A 122 -19.24 31.15 -3.53
C PHE A 122 -20.69 31.27 -3.05
N TYR A 123 -20.98 31.04 -1.76
CA TYR A 123 -22.30 31.35 -1.21
C TYR A 123 -22.61 32.84 -1.21
N GLY A 124 -21.63 33.69 -0.89
CA GLY A 124 -21.76 35.15 -1.02
C GLY A 124 -22.07 35.58 -2.45
N ARG A 125 -21.27 35.09 -3.41
CA ARG A 125 -21.48 35.35 -4.86
C ARG A 125 -22.86 34.89 -5.32
N ARG A 126 -23.30 33.71 -4.88
CA ARG A 126 -24.63 33.17 -5.21
C ARG A 126 -25.74 34.04 -4.64
N LYS A 127 -25.62 34.49 -3.38
CA LYS A 127 -26.60 35.40 -2.76
C LYS A 127 -26.70 36.71 -3.53
N ALA A 128 -25.57 37.33 -3.86
CA ALA A 128 -25.55 38.57 -4.64
C ALA A 128 -26.22 38.41 -6.02
N LYS A 129 -25.96 37.28 -6.70
CA LYS A 129 -26.62 36.97 -7.97
C LYS A 129 -28.14 36.82 -7.81
N LEU A 130 -28.60 36.14 -6.76
CA LEU A 130 -30.04 35.97 -6.52
C LEU A 130 -30.74 37.30 -6.20
N LEU A 131 -30.10 38.17 -5.42
CA LEU A 131 -30.64 39.52 -5.15
C LEU A 131 -30.79 40.32 -6.44
N LYS A 132 -29.77 40.31 -7.30
CA LYS A 132 -29.82 41.01 -8.60
C LYS A 132 -30.92 40.49 -9.53
N ILE A 133 -31.26 39.20 -9.46
CA ILE A 133 -32.36 38.61 -10.24
C ILE A 133 -33.73 39.08 -9.71
N LEU A 134 -33.85 39.32 -8.40
CA LEU A 134 -35.10 39.74 -7.76
C LEU A 134 -35.37 41.25 -7.86
N GLU A 135 -34.34 42.06 -8.09
CA GLU A 135 -34.45 43.52 -8.28
C GLU A 135 -34.97 43.92 -9.67
N TYR A 136 -35.23 42.95 -10.55
CA TYR A 136 -35.74 43.13 -11.91
C TYR A 136 -37.13 42.49 -12.04
#